data_AF-A0A1Y3B8M5-F1
#
_entry.id   AF-A0A1Y3B8M5-F1
#
_cell.length_a   1.000
_cell.length_b   1.000
_cell.length_c   1.000
_cell.angle_alpha   90.00
_cell.angle_beta   90.00
_cell.angle_gamma   90.00
#
_symmetry.space_group_name_H-M   'P 1'
#
loop_
_entity.id
_entity.type
_entity.pdbx_description
1 polymer ?
#
loop_
_entity_poly.entity_id
_entity_poly.type
_entity_poly.pdbx_seq_one_letter_code
_entity_poly.pdbx_strand_id
1 'polypeptide(L)'
;MLFFIAQSVCASIVGSPSNHLKKGSAFHWDLFVLGSLNAVLSMLGLPWIYGVLPHSPLHARLLADVVPATDSQHNSTKSYVVVRVRETRVTGVLVHLMIGSVVLFIPNSLSNIPVAVLCGLFLYCAISTLRNNSIHDRVVLVLTEQV
;
A
#
# COMPACT_ATOMS: atom_id res chain seq x y z
N MET A 1 -18.80 -6.37 -9.15
CA MET A 1 -18.00 -7.44 -8.54
C MET A 1 -16.52 -7.10 -8.41
N LEU A 2 -15.83 -6.69 -9.48
CA LEU A 2 -14.39 -6.38 -9.44
C LEU A 2 -13.99 -5.40 -8.32
N PHE A 3 -14.77 -4.35 -8.13
CA PHE A 3 -14.58 -3.35 -7.08
C PHE A 3 -14.67 -3.94 -5.65
N PHE A 4 -15.64 -4.82 -5.42
CA PHE A 4 -15.79 -5.48 -4.12
C PHE A 4 -14.60 -6.39 -3.80
N ILE A 5 -14.12 -7.12 -4.81
CA ILE A 5 -12.94 -7.99 -4.67
C ILE A 5 -11.67 -7.16 -4.44
N ALA A 6 -11.47 -6.07 -5.20
CA ALA A 6 -10.31 -5.20 -5.01
C ALA A 6 -10.30 -4.59 -3.60
N GLN A 7 -11.46 -4.16 -3.11
CA GLN A 7 -11.58 -3.57 -1.77
C GLN A 7 -11.38 -4.60 -0.66
N SER A 8 -11.97 -5.80 -0.79
CA SER A 8 -11.80 -6.87 0.20
C SER A 8 -10.36 -7.38 0.28
N VAL A 9 -9.67 -7.47 -0.85
CA VAL A 9 -8.25 -7.82 -0.91
C VAL A 9 -7.39 -6.72 -0.29
N CYS A 10 -7.60 -5.44 -0.65
CA CYS A 10 -6.92 -4.30 -0.03
C CYS A 10 -7.08 -4.30 1.50
N ALA A 11 -8.31 -4.43 1.99
CA ALA A 11 -8.62 -4.44 3.41
C ALA A 11 -7.97 -5.62 4.13
N SER A 12 -7.95 -6.80 3.50
CA SER A 12 -7.31 -8.00 4.07
C SER A 12 -5.78 -7.89 4.12
N ILE A 13 -5.16 -7.28 3.10
CA ILE A 13 -3.69 -7.06 3.07
C ILE A 13 -3.28 -6.04 4.14
N VAL A 14 -4.01 -4.93 4.26
CA VAL A 14 -3.72 -3.90 5.28
C VAL A 14 -4.00 -4.44 6.69
N GLY A 15 -5.11 -5.18 6.84
CA GLY A 15 -5.57 -5.80 8.09
C GLY A 15 -4.82 -7.07 8.51
N SER A 16 -3.77 -7.47 7.79
CA SER A 16 -3.01 -8.67 8.11
C SER A 16 -2.43 -8.59 9.53
N PRO A 17 -2.49 -9.67 10.34
CA PRO A 17 -1.97 -9.69 11.71
C PRO A 17 -0.47 -9.34 11.79
N SER A 18 0.27 -9.46 10.68
CA SER A 18 1.65 -8.98 10.54
C SER A 18 1.83 -7.46 10.71
N ASN A 19 0.76 -6.65 10.63
CA ASN A 19 0.80 -5.19 10.82
C ASN A 19 0.45 -4.73 12.25
N HIS A 20 0.13 -5.65 13.18
CA HIS A 20 -0.19 -5.35 14.59
C HIS A 20 -1.11 -4.13 14.79
N LEU A 21 -2.19 -4.02 14.00
CA LEU A 21 -3.12 -2.90 14.06
C LEU A 21 -3.98 -2.95 15.35
N LYS A 22 -4.17 -1.80 15.99
CA LYS A 22 -4.91 -1.68 17.27
C LYS A 22 -6.40 -1.37 17.08
N LYS A 23 -6.83 -0.87 15.92
CA LYS A 23 -8.25 -0.60 15.63
C LYS A 23 -8.89 -1.75 14.86
N GLY A 24 -10.11 -2.10 15.26
CA GLY A 24 -10.91 -3.14 14.58
C GLY A 24 -11.20 -2.80 13.12
N SER A 25 -11.28 -3.83 12.29
CA SER A 25 -11.60 -3.73 10.86
C SER A 25 -13.02 -3.19 10.66
N ALA A 26 -13.14 -2.01 10.05
CA ALA A 26 -14.42 -1.40 9.67
C ALA A 26 -14.72 -1.59 8.17
N PHE A 27 -14.57 -2.83 7.68
CA PHE A 27 -14.70 -3.17 6.26
C PHE A 27 -16.05 -2.76 5.63
N HIS A 28 -17.16 -2.99 6.33
CA HIS A 28 -18.49 -2.64 5.84
C HIS A 28 -18.70 -1.14 5.67
N TRP A 29 -18.16 -0.35 6.60
CA TRP A 29 -18.26 1.11 6.55
C TRP A 29 -17.43 1.65 5.38
N ASP A 30 -16.25 1.10 5.16
CA ASP A 30 -15.40 1.50 4.04
C ASP A 30 -16.08 1.26 2.67
N LEU A 31 -16.76 0.11 2.51
CA LEU A 31 -17.51 -0.20 1.30
C LEU A 31 -18.70 0.75 1.08
N PHE A 32 -19.43 1.09 2.15
CA PHE A 32 -20.57 2.00 2.06
C PHE A 32 -20.13 3.43 1.70
N VAL A 33 -19.06 3.95 2.33
CA VAL A 33 -18.51 5.28 1.99
C VAL A 33 -18.05 5.32 0.54
N LEU A 34 -17.26 4.33 0.11
CA LEU A 34 -16.71 4.30 -1.24
C LEU A 34 -17.81 4.11 -2.31
N GLY A 35 -18.87 3.35 -2.00
CA GLY A 35 -20.06 3.24 -2.85
C GLY A 35 -20.83 4.56 -2.97
N SER A 36 -21.04 5.26 -1.85
CA SER A 36 -21.72 6.56 -1.86
C SER A 36 -20.92 7.62 -2.61
N LEU A 37 -19.59 7.64 -2.46
CA LEU A 37 -18.70 8.56 -3.18
C LEU A 37 -18.74 8.28 -4.68
N ASN A 38 -18.64 7.02 -5.10
CA ASN A 38 -18.73 6.66 -6.51
C ASN A 38 -20.10 6.97 -7.13
N ALA A 39 -21.19 6.89 -6.36
CA ALA A 39 -22.51 7.33 -6.82
C ALA A 39 -22.52 8.84 -7.13
N VAL A 40 -21.91 9.66 -6.27
CA VAL A 40 -21.78 11.11 -6.50
C VAL A 40 -20.87 11.41 -7.70
N LEU A 41 -19.72 10.73 -7.83
CA LEU A 41 -18.84 10.91 -9.00
C LEU A 41 -19.53 10.49 -10.32
N SER A 42 -20.35 9.44 -10.28
CA SER A 42 -21.15 9.00 -11.43
C SER A 42 -22.17 10.06 -11.86
N MET A 43 -22.84 10.71 -10.90
CA MET A 43 -23.74 11.83 -11.19
C MET A 43 -23.02 13.04 -11.80
N LEU A 44 -21.75 13.24 -11.44
CA LEU A 44 -20.88 14.32 -11.97
C LEU A 44 -20.14 13.94 -13.27
N GLY A 45 -20.31 12.72 -13.78
CA GLY A 45 -19.66 12.24 -15.01
C GLY A 45 -18.15 12.00 -14.90
N LEU A 46 -17.61 11.93 -13.68
CA LEU A 46 -16.19 11.73 -13.41
C LEU A 46 -15.83 10.22 -13.36
N PRO A 47 -14.57 9.85 -13.66
CA PRO A 47 -14.13 8.45 -13.58
C PRO A 47 -14.22 7.92 -12.15
N TRP A 48 -14.54 6.64 -12.03
CA TRP A 48 -14.79 5.99 -10.73
C TRP A 48 -13.48 5.72 -10.00
N ILE A 49 -13.46 5.94 -8.69
CA ILE A 49 -12.26 5.79 -7.85
C ILE A 49 -12.33 4.45 -7.10
N TYR A 50 -11.19 3.75 -7.02
CA TYR A 50 -11.05 2.48 -6.31
C TYR A 50 -9.76 2.44 -5.49
N GLY A 51 -9.71 1.56 -4.49
CA GLY A 51 -8.51 1.33 -3.69
C GLY A 51 -7.37 0.75 -4.52
N VAL A 52 -6.25 1.47 -4.59
CA VAL A 52 -5.07 1.06 -5.36
C VAL A 52 -4.17 0.15 -4.51
N LEU A 53 -4.11 -1.12 -4.91
CA LEU A 53 -3.43 -2.22 -4.22
C LEU A 53 -1.94 -2.01 -3.92
N PRO A 54 -1.09 -1.37 -4.74
CA PRO A 54 0.28 -1.09 -4.33
C PRO A 54 0.38 0.10 -3.37
N HIS A 55 -0.49 1.10 -3.51
CA HIS A 55 -0.37 2.37 -2.77
C HIS A 55 -0.79 2.23 -1.31
N SER A 56 -1.90 1.53 -1.03
CA SER A 56 -2.42 1.34 0.33
C SER A 56 -1.44 0.62 1.28
N PRO A 57 -0.88 -0.56 0.92
CA PRO A 57 0.09 -1.24 1.77
C PRO A 57 1.45 -0.53 1.78
N LEU A 58 1.87 0.15 0.71
CA LEU A 58 3.10 0.94 0.71
C LEU A 58 2.99 2.11 1.70
N HIS A 59 1.89 2.85 1.68
CA HIS A 59 1.64 3.92 2.63
C HIS A 59 1.60 3.40 4.07
N ALA A 60 0.93 2.27 4.31
CA ALA A 60 0.94 1.63 5.63
C ALA A 60 2.35 1.19 6.07
N ARG A 61 3.18 0.70 5.15
CA ARG A 61 4.59 0.33 5.40
C ARG A 61 5.50 1.54 5.63
N LEU A 62 5.26 2.67 4.97
CA LEU A 62 6.00 3.92 5.22
C LEU A 62 5.68 4.51 6.59
N LEU A 63 4.50 4.21 7.13
CA LEU A 63 4.05 4.57 8.48
C LEU A 63 4.37 3.50 9.54
N ALA A 64 4.99 2.39 9.12
CA ALA A 64 5.40 1.31 9.99
C ALA A 64 6.80 1.61 10.54
N ASP A 65 6.92 1.72 11.86
CA ASP A 65 8.22 1.76 12.51
C ASP A 65 8.82 0.35 12.45
N VAL A 66 9.74 0.16 11.50
CA VAL A 66 10.55 -1.05 11.38
C VAL A 66 11.73 -0.92 12.35
N VAL A 67 11.74 -1.75 13.38
CA VAL A 67 12.87 -1.84 14.31
C VAL A 67 13.67 -3.07 13.90
N PRO A 68 15.00 -2.99 13.71
CA PRO A 68 15.81 -4.19 13.56
C PRO A 68 15.67 -4.99 14.86
N ALA A 69 15.21 -6.24 14.77
CA ALA A 69 15.26 -7.14 15.91
C ALA A 69 16.74 -7.33 16.28
N THR A 70 17.21 -6.60 17.29
CA THR A 70 18.44 -6.95 18.00
C THR A 70 18.10 -8.12 18.92
N ASP A 71 17.89 -9.30 18.33
CA ASP A 71 18.15 -10.52 19.06
C ASP A 71 19.65 -10.79 18.92
N SER A 72 20.36 -10.40 19.98
CA SER A 72 21.67 -10.94 20.27
C SER A 72 21.59 -12.47 20.19
N GLN A 73 22.53 -13.02 19.42
CA GLN A 73 22.94 -14.42 19.41
C GLN A 73 22.26 -15.34 18.37
N HIS A 74 23.05 -15.61 17.33
CA HIS A 74 23.02 -16.78 16.45
C HIS A 74 22.26 -16.66 15.10
N ASN A 75 23.08 -16.51 14.05
CA ASN A 75 22.87 -16.84 12.64
C ASN A 75 22.04 -15.87 11.75
N SER A 76 22.75 -14.97 11.08
CA SER A 76 22.63 -14.62 9.65
C SER A 76 21.25 -14.47 8.99
N THR A 77 20.24 -13.88 9.63
CA THR A 77 19.09 -13.33 8.88
C THR A 77 18.52 -12.11 9.59
N LYS A 78 18.85 -10.91 9.09
CA LYS A 78 18.31 -9.63 9.60
C LYS A 78 16.81 -9.57 9.30
N SER A 79 15.99 -10.09 10.21
CA SER A 79 14.54 -10.06 10.10
C SER A 79 14.01 -8.72 10.62
N TYR A 80 13.47 -7.91 9.71
CA TYR A 80 12.84 -6.63 10.04
C TYR A 80 11.41 -6.91 10.51
N VAL A 81 11.15 -6.83 11.80
CA VAL A 81 9.81 -7.00 12.36
C VAL A 81 9.15 -5.64 12.47
N VAL A 82 7.94 -5.51 11.92
CA VAL A 82 7.11 -4.30 12.06
C VAL A 82 6.63 -4.22 13.51
N VAL A 83 7.21 -3.32 14.31
CA VAL A 83 6.90 -3.22 15.75
C VAL A 83 5.57 -2.50 15.97
N ARG A 84 5.28 -1.47 15.15
CA ARG A 84 4.04 -0.71 15.24
C ARG A 84 3.78 0.10 13.98
N VAL A 85 2.56 0.06 13.46
CA VAL A 85 2.10 1.00 12.43
C VAL A 85 1.43 2.19 13.11
N ARG A 86 1.86 3.42 12.79
CA ARG A 86 1.15 4.63 13.24
C ARG A 86 -0.10 4.83 12.38
N GLU A 87 -1.26 4.51 12.93
CA GLU A 87 -2.56 4.75 12.28
C GLU A 87 -2.90 6.25 12.26
N THR A 88 -2.40 7.00 11.29
CA THR A 88 -2.72 8.42 11.13
C THR A 88 -3.73 8.65 10.01
N ARG A 89 -4.92 9.17 10.35
CA ARG A 89 -5.94 9.58 9.36
C ARG A 89 -5.54 10.86 8.59
N VAL A 90 -4.65 11.66 9.17
CA VAL A 90 -4.22 12.97 8.65
C VAL A 90 -3.36 12.82 7.39
N THR A 91 -2.51 11.80 7.31
CA THR A 91 -1.62 11.61 6.14
C THR A 91 -2.43 11.33 4.87
N GLY A 92 -3.50 10.53 4.97
CA GLY A 92 -4.40 10.27 3.85
C GLY A 92 -5.08 11.53 3.33
N VAL A 93 -5.60 12.38 4.22
CA VAL A 93 -6.24 13.65 3.86
C VAL A 93 -5.23 14.63 3.27
N LEU A 94 -4.03 14.73 3.88
CA LEU A 94 -2.97 15.62 3.45
C LEU A 94 -2.46 15.27 2.04
N VAL A 95 -2.30 13.98 1.73
CA VAL A 95 -1.87 13.52 0.40
C VAL A 95 -2.90 13.92 -0.67
N HIS A 96 -4.20 13.69 -0.42
CA HIS A 96 -5.24 14.09 -1.38
C HIS A 96 -5.32 15.62 -1.55
N LEU A 97 -5.17 16.38 -0.46
CA LEU A 97 -5.11 17.83 -0.49
C LEU A 97 -3.89 18.32 -1.31
N MET A 98 -2.71 17.73 -1.09
CA MET A 98 -1.51 18.07 -1.84
C MET A 98 -1.63 17.70 -3.32
N ILE A 99 -2.22 16.55 -3.66
CA ILE A 99 -2.47 16.17 -5.06
C ILE A 99 -3.36 17.22 -5.74
N GLY A 100 -4.46 17.62 -5.08
CA GLY A 100 -5.34 18.68 -5.60
C GLY A 100 -4.60 20.01 -5.78
N SER A 101 -3.80 20.41 -4.78
CA SER A 101 -3.00 21.64 -4.86
C SER A 101 -1.97 21.58 -5.99
N VAL A 102 -1.27 20.47 -6.17
CA VAL A 102 -0.23 20.34 -7.21
C VAL A 102 -0.85 20.41 -8.61
N VAL A 103 -1.98 19.74 -8.82
CA VAL A 103 -2.69 19.77 -10.11
C VAL A 103 -3.19 21.18 -10.45
N LEU A 104 -3.66 21.95 -9.46
CA LEU A 104 -4.17 23.30 -9.68
C LEU A 104 -3.08 24.36 -9.85
N PHE A 105 -1.99 24.28 -9.08
CA PHE A 105 -0.98 25.35 -9.01
C PHE A 105 0.28 25.09 -9.86
N ILE A 106 0.66 23.83 -10.13
CA ILE A 106 1.95 23.52 -10.77
C ILE A 106 1.85 22.44 -11.88
N PRO A 107 0.93 22.55 -12.86
CA PRO A 107 0.87 21.59 -13.95
C PRO A 107 2.14 21.62 -14.83
N ASN A 108 2.74 22.80 -15.00
CA ASN A 108 3.88 23.01 -15.91
C ASN A 108 5.17 22.34 -15.44
N SER A 109 5.40 22.22 -14.13
CA SER A 109 6.61 21.54 -13.62
C SER A 109 6.45 20.02 -13.58
N LEU A 110 5.23 19.49 -13.53
CA LEU A 110 4.97 18.05 -13.56
C LEU A 110 5.39 17.43 -14.90
N SER A 111 5.28 18.18 -15.99
CA SER A 111 5.70 17.72 -17.32
C SER A 111 7.22 17.53 -17.45
N ASN A 112 8.02 18.07 -16.53
CA ASN A 112 9.48 17.92 -16.55
C ASN A 112 9.96 16.60 -15.95
N ILE A 113 9.05 15.80 -15.36
CA ILE A 113 9.41 14.52 -14.76
C ILE A 113 9.52 13.48 -15.88
N PRO A 114 10.71 12.92 -16.16
CA PRO A 114 10.88 11.95 -17.22
C PRO A 114 10.17 10.64 -16.88
N VAL A 115 9.45 10.08 -17.85
CA VAL A 115 8.70 8.82 -17.70
C VAL A 115 9.59 7.66 -17.23
N ALA A 116 10.88 7.67 -17.58
CA ALA A 116 11.86 6.69 -17.13
C ALA A 116 11.98 6.59 -15.59
N VAL A 117 11.85 7.71 -14.88
CA VAL A 117 11.91 7.72 -13.41
C VAL A 117 10.67 7.07 -12.81
N LEU A 118 9.48 7.31 -13.40
CA LEU A 118 8.25 6.65 -12.98
C LEU A 118 8.34 5.13 -13.23
N CYS A 119 8.89 4.71 -14.36
CA CYS A 119 9.11 3.28 -14.64
C CYS A 119 10.05 2.64 -13.62
N GLY A 120 11.14 3.31 -13.24
CA GLY A 120 12.05 2.85 -12.19
C GLY A 120 11.36 2.73 -10.83
N LEU A 121 10.51 3.70 -10.46
CA LEU A 121 9.72 3.66 -9.24
C LEU A 121 8.72 2.48 -9.25
N PHE A 122 8.01 2.27 -10.36
CA PHE A 122 7.09 1.14 -10.48
C PHE A 122 7.80 -0.21 -10.40
N LEU A 123 8.98 -0.34 -11.03
CA LEU A 123 9.80 -1.54 -10.95
C LEU A 123 10.26 -1.81 -9.50
N TYR A 124 10.72 -0.76 -8.80
CA TYR A 124 11.07 -0.87 -7.39
C TYR A 124 9.88 -1.32 -6.53
N CYS A 125 8.71 -0.70 -6.73
CA CYS A 125 7.48 -1.10 -6.03
C CYS A 125 7.15 -2.58 -6.28
N ALA A 126 7.21 -3.05 -7.53
CA ALA A 126 6.94 -4.45 -7.87
C ALA A 126 7.91 -5.42 -7.16
N ILE A 127 9.21 -5.16 -7.22
CA ILE A 127 10.23 -6.00 -6.56
C ILE A 127 10.04 -5.97 -5.03
N SER A 128 9.76 -4.80 -4.45
CA SER A 128 9.56 -4.65 -3.00
C SER A 128 8.36 -5.43 -2.48
N THR A 129 7.31 -5.58 -3.30
CA THR A 129 6.14 -6.41 -2.96
C THR A 129 6.41 -7.91 -3.05
N LEU A 130 7.31 -8.33 -3.94
CA LEU A 130 7.67 -9.75 -4.11
C LEU A 130 8.53 -10.26 -2.95
N ARG A 131 9.49 -9.45 -2.48
CA ARG A 131 10.44 -9.85 -1.41
C ARG A 131 9.77 -10.21 -0.08
N ASN A 132 8.53 -9.80 0.15
CA ASN A 132 7.82 -10.01 1.41
C ASN A 132 6.58 -10.90 1.23
N ASN A 133 6.59 -11.76 0.21
CA ASN A 133 5.52 -12.68 -0.12
C ASN A 133 5.96 -14.13 0.14
N SER A 134 5.21 -14.86 0.97
CA SER A 134 5.48 -16.26 1.28
C SER A 134 5.42 -17.19 0.07
N ILE A 135 4.68 -16.82 -0.98
CA ILE A 135 4.66 -17.56 -2.25
C ILE A 135 5.98 -17.41 -2.99
N HIS A 136 6.57 -16.22 -2.98
CA HIS A 136 7.87 -15.99 -3.61
C HIS A 136 8.95 -16.85 -2.93
N ASP A 137 8.96 -16.88 -1.59
CA ASP A 137 9.91 -17.73 -0.85
C ASP A 137 9.74 -19.21 -1.19
N ARG A 138 8.50 -19.69 -1.32
CA ARG A 138 8.21 -21.06 -1.75
C ARG A 138 8.64 -21.36 -3.19
N VAL A 139 8.43 -20.42 -4.11
CA VAL A 139 8.86 -20.56 -5.51
C VAL A 139 10.38 -20.60 -5.62
N VAL A 140 11.07 -19.74 -4.85
CA VAL A 140 12.53 -19.79 -4.74
C VAL A 140 12.99 -21.12 -4.17
N LEU A 141 12.31 -21.65 -3.16
CA LEU A 141 12.62 -22.95 -2.56
C LEU A 141 12.42 -24.14 -3.51
N VAL A 142 11.52 -24.01 -4.50
CA VAL A 142 11.33 -25.02 -5.56
C VAL A 142 12.44 -24.92 -6.62
N LEU A 143 12.98 -23.73 -6.85
CA LEU A 143 14.02 -23.48 -7.86
C LEU A 143 15.44 -23.71 -7.33
N THR A 144 15.67 -23.49 -6.03
CA THR A 144 16.93 -23.81 -5.35
C THR A 144 16.91 -25.26 -4.89
N GLU A 145 17.96 -26.00 -5.22
CA GLU A 145 18.16 -27.38 -4.78
C GLU A 145 18.24 -27.45 -3.25
N GLN A 146 17.47 -28.34 -2.62
CA GLN A 146 17.56 -28.61 -1.19
C GLN A 146 18.77 -29.51 -0.93
N VAL A 147 19.96 -28.92 -0.85
CA VAL A 147 21.17 -29.60 -0.35
C VAL A 147 21.40 -29.23 1.10
#